data_AF-I2C5X8-F1
#
_entry.id   AF-I2C5X8-F1
#
_cell.length_a   1.000
_cell.length_b   1.000
_cell.length_c   1.000
_cell.angle_alpha   90.00
_cell.angle_beta   90.00
_cell.angle_gamma   90.00
#
_symmetry.space_group_name_H-M   'P 1'
#
loop_
_entity.id
_entity.type
_entity.pdbx_description
1 polymer ?
#
loop_
_entity_poly.entity_id
_entity_poly.type
_entity_poly.pdbx_seq_one_letter_code
_entity_poly.pdbx_strand_id
1 'polypeptide(L)'
;MEKKKKMAKVFYDELVSGNRITFIYSVNDEFIGEGSLVFQNNDPDYTIPDKRIYLSRMIVKEGYRNCGIGGIIVDFLIDYAKQLGFEEITLGVDKIT
;
A
#
# COMPACT_ATOMS: atom_id res chain seq x y z
N MET A 1 5.23 -21.97 5.81
CA MET A 1 3.84 -21.89 5.28
C MET A 1 2.91 -21.15 6.24
N GLU A 2 3.03 -21.36 7.55
CA GLU A 2 2.20 -20.71 8.58
C GLU A 2 2.32 -19.18 8.64
N LYS A 3 3.54 -18.62 8.54
CA LYS A 3 3.76 -17.16 8.52
C LYS A 3 2.99 -16.46 7.38
N LYS A 4 2.95 -17.06 6.18
CA LYS A 4 2.21 -16.54 5.02
C LYS A 4 0.70 -16.53 5.29
N LYS A 5 0.17 -17.60 5.91
CA LYS A 5 -1.25 -17.67 6.30
C LYS A 5 -1.60 -16.61 7.34
N LYS A 6 -0.71 -16.36 8.32
CA LYS A 6 -0.89 -15.33 9.34
C LYS A 6 -0.94 -13.93 8.73
N MET A 7 -0.04 -13.61 7.80
CA MET A 7 -0.05 -12.31 7.11
C MET A 7 -1.29 -12.11 6.23
N ALA A 8 -1.68 -13.14 5.47
CA ALA A 8 -2.88 -13.07 4.64
C ALA A 8 -4.13 -12.76 5.48
N LYS A 9 -4.23 -13.36 6.68
CA LYS A 9 -5.31 -13.05 7.61
C LYS A 9 -5.27 -11.59 8.07
N VAL A 10 -4.10 -11.07 8.43
CA VAL A 10 -3.96 -9.65 8.85
C VAL A 10 -4.45 -8.70 7.75
N PHE A 11 -4.01 -8.89 6.51
CA PHE A 11 -4.45 -8.03 5.41
C PHE A 11 -5.95 -8.16 5.14
N TYR A 12 -6.50 -9.37 5.24
CA TYR A 12 -7.93 -9.60 5.10
C TYR A 12 -8.72 -8.88 6.20
N ASP A 13 -8.31 -9.01 7.45
CA ASP A 13 -8.98 -8.35 8.58
C ASP A 13 -8.91 -6.81 8.45
N GLU A 14 -7.78 -6.25 7.99
CA GLU A 14 -7.64 -4.82 7.72
C GLU A 14 -8.54 -4.33 6.57
N LEU A 15 -8.69 -5.13 5.51
CA LEU A 15 -9.62 -4.82 4.42
C LEU A 15 -11.07 -4.83 4.92
N VAL A 16 -11.45 -5.85 5.69
CA VAL A 16 -12.83 -5.99 6.22
C VAL A 16 -13.17 -4.90 7.22
N SER A 17 -12.21 -4.49 8.05
CA SER A 17 -12.41 -3.41 9.04
C SER A 17 -12.34 -2.00 8.43
N GLY A 18 -11.89 -1.86 7.18
CA GLY A 18 -11.66 -0.56 6.54
C GLY A 18 -10.35 0.11 6.96
N ASN A 19 -9.49 -0.55 7.75
CA ASN A 19 -8.17 -0.03 8.11
C ASN A 19 -7.17 -0.08 6.94
N ARG A 20 -7.48 -0.82 5.87
CA ARG A 20 -6.69 -0.87 4.64
C ARG A 20 -7.59 -0.64 3.44
N ILE A 21 -7.10 0.15 2.50
CA ILE A 21 -7.59 0.15 1.11
C ILE A 21 -6.46 -0.27 0.17
N THR A 22 -6.78 -1.08 -0.83
CA THR A 22 -5.82 -1.56 -1.83
C THR A 22 -6.32 -1.20 -3.22
N PHE A 23 -5.44 -0.60 -4.02
CA PHE A 23 -5.67 -0.33 -5.42
C PHE A 23 -4.80 -1.25 -6.27
N ILE A 24 -5.39 -1.77 -7.35
CA ILE A 24 -4.71 -2.65 -8.30
C ILE A 24 -4.50 -1.93 -9.62
N TYR A 25 -3.32 -2.12 -10.20
CA TYR A 25 -3.06 -1.77 -11.59
C TYR A 25 -3.22 -3.02 -12.44
N SER A 26 -4.14 -2.99 -13.40
CA SER A 26 -4.44 -4.12 -14.28
C SER A 26 -4.36 -3.72 -15.74
N VAL A 27 -3.97 -4.68 -16.58
CA VAL A 27 -3.93 -4.54 -18.04
C VAL A 27 -4.65 -5.75 -18.61
N ASN A 28 -5.72 -5.53 -19.38
CA ASN A 28 -6.58 -6.60 -19.92
C ASN A 28 -7.03 -7.61 -18.84
N ASP A 29 -7.52 -7.09 -17.70
CA ASP A 29 -7.92 -7.86 -16.51
C ASP A 29 -6.79 -8.68 -15.84
N GLU A 30 -5.56 -8.59 -16.32
CA GLU A 30 -4.40 -9.19 -15.66
C GLU A 30 -3.90 -8.27 -14.55
N PHE A 31 -3.77 -8.80 -13.33
CA PHE A 31 -3.10 -8.12 -12.22
C PHE A 31 -1.62 -7.86 -12.54
N ILE A 32 -1.18 -6.61 -12.53
CA ILE A 32 0.22 -6.23 -12.81
C ILE A 32 0.92 -5.68 -11.56
N GLY A 33 0.20 -4.96 -10.72
CA GLY A 33 0.74 -4.39 -9.50
C GLY A 33 -0.32 -3.90 -8.54
N GLU A 34 0.12 -3.52 -7.35
CA GLU A 34 -0.73 -2.95 -6.29
C GLU A 34 0.02 -1.91 -5.47
N GLY A 35 -0.76 -1.10 -4.77
CA GLY A 35 -0.34 -0.40 -3.57
C GLY A 35 -1.50 -0.27 -2.61
N SER A 36 -1.20 -0.27 -1.32
CA SER A 36 -2.19 -0.15 -0.26
C SER A 36 -1.92 1.07 0.61
N LEU A 37 -2.98 1.67 1.13
CA LEU A 37 -2.91 2.65 2.20
C LEU A 37 -3.50 2.03 3.47
N VAL A 38 -2.77 2.18 4.58
CA VAL A 38 -3.18 1.73 5.92
C VAL A 38 -3.40 2.96 6.80
N PHE A 39 -4.61 3.06 7.36
CA PHE A 39 -5.07 4.25 8.08
C PHE A 39 -4.53 4.33 9.50
N GLN A 40 -4.46 3.19 10.19
CA GLN A 40 -3.99 3.09 11.56
C GLN A 40 -2.95 1.98 11.70
N ASN A 41 -1.84 2.34 12.32
CA ASN A 41 -0.78 1.46 12.78
C ASN A 41 -0.43 1.86 14.22
N ASN A 42 -0.08 0.89 15.05
CA ASN A 42 0.29 1.14 16.45
C ASN A 42 1.68 1.80 16.59
N ASP A 43 2.40 1.96 15.48
CA ASP A 43 3.72 2.56 15.42
C ASP A 43 3.64 3.96 14.72
N PRO A 44 3.99 5.05 15.44
CA PRO A 44 3.89 6.41 14.93
C PRO A 44 4.87 6.73 13.78
N ASP A 45 5.89 5.89 13.58
CA ASP A 45 6.76 6.01 12.41
C ASP A 45 5.99 5.71 11.11
N TYR A 46 4.91 4.93 11.20
CA TYR A 46 4.06 4.60 10.05
C TYR A 46 2.81 5.48 9.93
N THR A 47 2.07 5.72 11.02
CA THR A 47 0.82 6.49 10.93
C THR A 47 0.69 7.53 12.04
N ILE A 48 0.09 8.66 11.72
CA ILE A 48 -0.35 9.68 12.69
C ILE A 48 -1.81 9.99 12.35
N PRO A 49 -2.76 9.84 13.31
CA PRO A 49 -4.17 10.13 13.06
C PRO A 49 -4.37 11.48 12.38
N ASP A 50 -5.21 11.49 11.33
CA ASP A 50 -5.60 12.67 10.54
C ASP A 50 -4.44 13.47 9.91
N LYS A 51 -3.23 12.89 9.85
CA LYS A 51 -2.05 13.57 9.31
C LYS A 51 -1.21 12.70 8.39
N ARG A 52 -0.88 11.48 8.82
CA ARG A 52 0.05 10.59 8.13
C ARG A 52 -0.54 9.22 7.89
N ILE A 53 -0.55 8.79 6.63
CA ILE A 53 -1.02 7.47 6.20
C ILE A 53 0.16 6.59 5.77
N TYR A 54 0.04 5.27 5.95
CA TYR A 54 1.11 4.33 5.62
C TYR A 54 0.90 3.70 4.23
N LEU A 55 1.84 3.95 3.30
CA LEU A 55 1.97 3.23 2.04
C LEU A 55 2.55 1.85 2.29
N SER A 56 1.71 0.84 2.15
CA SER A 56 2.06 -0.56 2.31
C SER A 56 1.98 -1.28 0.96
N ARG A 57 2.72 -2.40 0.83
CA ARG A 57 2.54 -3.35 -0.29
C ARG A 57 2.72 -2.75 -1.69
N MET A 58 3.70 -1.87 -1.88
CA MET A 58 4.04 -1.38 -3.23
C MET A 58 4.70 -2.49 -4.06
N ILE A 59 3.96 -3.09 -4.99
CA ILE A 59 4.42 -4.25 -5.77
C ILE A 59 4.11 -4.06 -7.24
N VAL A 60 5.09 -4.34 -8.09
CA VAL A 60 4.92 -4.52 -9.55
C VAL A 60 5.51 -5.87 -9.93
N LYS A 61 4.80 -6.65 -10.75
CA LYS A 61 5.29 -7.92 -11.32
C LYS A 61 6.62 -7.69 -12.05
N GLU A 62 7.56 -8.62 -11.88
CA GLU A 62 8.95 -8.45 -12.34
C GLU A 62 9.09 -8.09 -13.82
N GLY A 63 8.36 -8.78 -14.71
CA GLY A 63 8.35 -8.50 -16.15
C GLY A 63 7.72 -7.17 -16.57
N TYR A 64 7.11 -6.44 -15.63
CA TYR A 64 6.46 -5.15 -15.85
C TYR A 64 7.16 -4.02 -15.07
N ARG A 65 8.31 -4.29 -14.44
CA ARG A 65 9.13 -3.27 -13.78
C ARG A 65 9.92 -2.45 -14.80
N ASN A 66 10.43 -1.29 -14.36
CA ASN A 66 11.15 -0.33 -15.21
C ASN A 66 10.33 0.28 -16.35
N CYS A 67 9.00 0.20 -16.27
CA CYS A 67 8.05 0.77 -17.23
C CYS A 67 7.24 1.94 -16.66
N GLY A 68 7.64 2.50 -15.52
CA GLY A 68 6.93 3.62 -14.87
C GLY A 68 5.66 3.27 -14.09
N ILE A 69 5.19 2.00 -14.14
CA ILE A 69 3.96 1.55 -13.47
C ILE A 69 3.94 1.84 -11.97
N GLY A 70 5.08 1.65 -11.28
CA GLY A 70 5.18 1.97 -9.85
C GLY A 70 4.94 3.45 -9.55
N GLY A 71 5.43 4.34 -10.42
CA GLY A 71 5.20 5.78 -10.30
C GLY A 71 3.72 6.13 -10.46
N ILE A 72 3.07 5.56 -11.48
CA ILE A 72 1.63 5.75 -11.72
C ILE A 72 0.80 5.34 -10.49
N ILE A 73 1.12 4.19 -9.89
CA ILE A 73 0.45 3.72 -8.68
C ILE A 73 0.68 4.70 -7.53
N VAL A 74 1.92 5.14 -7.29
CA VAL A 74 2.25 6.07 -6.22
C VAL A 74 1.55 7.42 -6.38
N ASP A 75 1.57 8.00 -7.58
CA ASP A 75 0.90 9.27 -7.88
C ASP A 75 -0.60 9.20 -7.56
N PHE A 76 -1.25 8.11 -8.00
CA PHE A 76 -2.66 7.87 -7.68
C PHE A 76 -2.91 7.77 -6.17
N LEU A 77 -2.07 7.05 -5.43
CA LEU A 77 -2.22 6.87 -3.98
C LEU A 77 -2.01 8.18 -3.23
N ILE A 78 -1.07 9.02 -3.67
CA ILE A 78 -0.82 10.35 -3.11
C ILE A 78 -2.06 11.23 -3.31
N ASP A 79 -2.63 11.25 -4.51
CA ASP A 79 -3.81 12.06 -4.80
C ASP A 79 -5.03 11.58 -4.03
N TYR A 80 -5.21 10.26 -3.91
CA TYR A 80 -6.26 9.68 -3.08
C TYR A 80 -6.10 10.04 -1.59
N ALA A 81 -4.88 9.94 -1.04
CA ALA A 81 -4.60 10.31 0.34
C ALA A 81 -4.88 11.80 0.61
N LYS A 82 -4.52 12.69 -0.32
CA LYS A 82 -4.84 14.12 -0.23
C LYS A 82 -6.35 14.39 -0.22
N GLN A 83 -7.12 13.69 -1.05
CA GLN A 83 -8.58 13.82 -1.07
C GLN A 83 -9.23 13.41 0.26
N LEU A 84 -8.58 12.51 1.00
CA LEU A 84 -8.99 12.11 2.35
C LEU A 84 -8.52 13.05 3.46
N GLY A 85 -7.72 14.07 3.13
CA GLY A 85 -7.22 15.07 4.08
C GLY A 85 -5.87 14.76 4.71
N PHE A 86 -5.15 13.73 4.27
CA PHE A 86 -3.82 13.43 4.79
C PHE A 86 -2.75 14.36 4.20
N GLU A 87 -1.80 14.77 5.03
CA GLU A 87 -0.69 15.66 4.68
C GLU A 87 0.60 14.90 4.35
N GLU A 88 0.76 13.72 4.95
CA GLU A 88 1.98 12.93 4.89
C GLU A 88 1.70 11.48 4.48
N ILE A 89 2.64 10.89 3.76
CA ILE A 89 2.67 9.46 3.47
C ILE A 89 4.02 8.89 3.91
N THR A 90 4.00 7.71 4.53
CA THR A 90 5.23 6.98 4.89
C THR A 90 5.32 5.68 4.15
N LEU A 91 6.54 5.18 3.99
CA LEU A 91 6.83 3.88 3.42
C LEU A 91 7.96 3.25 4.23
N GLY A 92 7.76 2.01 4.68
CA GLY A 92 8.83 1.19 5.24
C GLY A 92 9.61 0.54 4.10
N VAL A 93 10.92 0.78 4.04
CA VAL A 93 11.84 0.11 3.13
C VAL A 93 12.83 -0.73 3.92
N ASP A 94 12.96 -2.00 3.54
CA ASP A 94 13.99 -2.86 4.10
C ASP A 94 15.37 -2.40 3.61
N LYS A 95 16.34 -2.36 4.52
CA LYS A 95 17.73 -2.15 4.14
C LYS A 95 18.24 -3.42 3.45
N ILE A 96 18.74 -3.28 2.24
CA ILE A 96 19.60 -4.29 1.64
C ILE A 96 20.99 -4.08 2.25
N THR A 97 21.25 -4.72 3.39
CA THR A 97 22.60 -4.89 3.95
C THR A 97 23.18 -6.22 3.51
#